data_AF-H1LZB6-F1
#
_entry.id   AF-H1LZB6-F1
#
_cell.length_a   1.000
_cell.length_b   1.000
_cell.length_c   1.000
_cell.angle_alpha   90.00
_cell.angle_beta   90.00
_cell.angle_gamma   90.00
#
_symmetry.space_group_name_H-M   'P 1'
#
loop_
_entity.id
_entity.type
_entity.pdbx_description
1 polymer ?
#
loop_
_entity_poly.entity_id
_entity_poly.type
_entity_poly.pdbx_seq_one_letter_code
_entity_poly.pdbx_strand_id
1 'polypeptide(L)'
;MDNINFKLPKMYEKFLEEIKGSDGFLVGDTGVILYEEEDLPERNLTYEVFEYEPEFFMIGQDGDLAFFIKKDSDDTIYKNDLGALGSLEMEEVSSDIYEFIEYVKEHYDTL
;
A
#
# COMPACT_ATOMS: atom_id res chain seq x y z
N MET A 1 -14.00 3.43 8.11
CA MET A 1 -14.36 3.56 6.69
C MET A 1 -14.86 4.93 6.22
N ASP A 2 -15.19 5.91 7.09
CA ASP A 2 -15.78 7.20 6.67
C ASP A 2 -14.88 8.12 5.79
N ASN A 3 -13.64 7.73 5.50
CA ASN A 3 -12.66 8.54 4.75
C ASN A 3 -12.19 7.94 3.41
N ILE A 4 -12.62 6.72 3.06
CA ILE A 4 -12.29 6.07 1.78
C ILE A 4 -13.54 6.12 0.89
N ASN A 5 -13.52 6.96 -0.15
CA ASN A 5 -14.68 7.25 -1.00
C ASN A 5 -14.64 6.55 -2.37
N PHE A 6 -13.83 5.51 -2.49
CA PHE A 6 -13.66 4.69 -3.71
C PHE A 6 -13.74 3.21 -3.34
N LYS A 7 -13.86 2.34 -4.35
CA LYS A 7 -13.87 0.90 -4.10
C LYS A 7 -12.45 0.38 -3.93
N LEU A 8 -12.21 -0.27 -2.80
CA LEU A 8 -10.99 -1.03 -2.57
C LEU A 8 -10.99 -2.30 -3.44
N PRO A 9 -9.82 -2.78 -3.87
CA PRO A 9 -9.68 -4.12 -4.43
C PRO A 9 -10.12 -5.19 -3.42
N LYS A 10 -10.67 -6.29 -3.92
CA LYS A 10 -11.37 -7.28 -3.09
C LYS A 10 -10.42 -8.06 -2.18
N MET A 11 -9.26 -8.42 -2.68
CA MET A 11 -8.24 -9.11 -1.90
C MET A 11 -7.64 -8.17 -0.86
N TYR A 12 -7.47 -6.89 -1.20
CA TYR A 12 -7.01 -5.89 -0.24
C TYR A 12 -8.05 -5.62 0.87
N GLU A 13 -9.33 -5.51 0.53
CA GLU A 13 -10.41 -5.39 1.53
C GLU A 13 -10.45 -6.60 2.47
N LYS A 14 -10.28 -7.81 1.93
CA LYS A 14 -10.16 -9.02 2.74
C LYS A 14 -8.96 -8.98 3.69
N PHE A 15 -7.81 -8.54 3.20
CA PHE A 15 -6.60 -8.40 3.99
C PHE A 15 -6.77 -7.37 5.13
N LEU A 16 -7.42 -6.23 4.88
CA LEU A 16 -7.69 -5.24 5.93
C LEU A 16 -8.51 -5.82 7.09
N GLU A 17 -9.53 -6.64 6.79
CA GLU A 17 -10.29 -7.32 7.84
C GLU A 17 -9.46 -8.35 8.62
N GLU A 18 -8.43 -8.95 8.00
CA GLU A 18 -7.51 -9.89 8.67
C GLU A 18 -6.55 -9.18 9.65
N ILE A 19 -6.19 -7.93 9.38
CA ILE A 19 -5.25 -7.14 10.21
C ILE A 19 -5.93 -6.10 11.10
N LYS A 20 -7.27 -6.07 11.11
CA LYS A 20 -8.08 -5.07 11.80
C LYS A 20 -7.74 -4.95 13.29
N GLY A 21 -7.52 -3.72 13.75
CA GLY A 21 -7.16 -3.42 15.14
C GLY A 21 -5.72 -3.79 15.52
N SER A 22 -4.84 -4.02 14.54
CA SER A 22 -3.39 -4.07 14.73
C SER A 22 -2.77 -2.67 14.58
N ASP A 23 -1.50 -2.54 14.95
CA ASP A 23 -0.69 -1.34 14.70
C ASP A 23 -0.09 -1.33 13.26
N GLY A 24 -0.71 -2.07 12.33
CA GLY A 24 -0.16 -2.41 11.02
C GLY A 24 0.44 -3.82 10.94
N PHE A 25 0.73 -4.26 9.72
CA PHE A 25 1.24 -5.58 9.42
C PHE A 25 2.69 -5.51 8.92
N LEU A 26 3.62 -5.96 9.77
CA LEU A 26 5.01 -6.15 9.39
C LEU A 26 5.15 -7.42 8.53
N VAL A 27 5.72 -7.29 7.34
CA VAL A 27 5.86 -8.44 6.44
C VAL A 27 7.11 -9.24 6.83
N GLY A 28 6.91 -10.32 7.57
CA GLY A 28 8.01 -11.16 8.06
C GLY A 28 8.93 -10.39 9.01
N ASP A 29 10.25 -10.57 8.85
CA ASP A 29 11.27 -9.81 9.58
C ASP A 29 11.85 -8.67 8.70
N THR A 30 11.12 -8.20 7.70
CA THR A 30 11.58 -7.14 6.77
C THR A 30 11.29 -5.72 7.28
N GLY A 31 11.74 -4.69 6.54
CA GLY A 31 11.36 -3.29 6.77
C GLY A 31 9.97 -2.89 6.26
N VAL A 32 9.28 -3.76 5.52
CA VAL A 32 7.99 -3.43 4.89
C VAL A 32 6.86 -3.50 5.91
N ILE A 33 6.15 -2.38 6.06
CA ILE A 33 4.92 -2.29 6.85
C ILE A 33 3.73 -1.97 5.95
N LEU A 34 2.66 -2.76 6.08
CA LEU A 34 1.35 -2.50 5.50
C LEU A 34 0.44 -1.86 6.56
N TYR A 35 -0.29 -0.82 6.21
CA TYR A 35 -1.08 -0.05 7.16
C TYR A 35 -2.42 -0.70 7.45
N GLU A 36 -2.87 -0.53 8.70
CA GLU A 36 -4.24 -0.81 9.09
C GLU A 36 -5.17 0.31 8.60
N GLU A 37 -6.48 0.02 8.50
CA GLU A 37 -7.50 0.91 7.94
C GLU A 37 -7.50 2.33 8.54
N GLU A 38 -7.27 2.46 9.85
CA GLU A 38 -7.31 3.73 10.59
C GLU A 38 -6.18 4.69 10.18
N ASP A 39 -5.02 4.15 9.80
CA ASP A 39 -3.83 4.94 9.41
C ASP A 39 -3.86 5.38 7.95
N LEU A 40 -4.56 4.64 7.07
CA LEU A 40 -4.53 4.87 5.62
C LEU A 40 -4.87 6.32 5.22
N PRO A 41 -5.92 6.98 5.77
CA PRO A 41 -6.23 8.36 5.41
C PRO A 41 -5.16 9.35 5.83
N GLU A 42 -4.56 9.18 7.02
CA GLU A 42 -3.49 10.06 7.51
C GLU A 42 -2.26 9.92 6.61
N ARG A 43 -1.82 8.69 6.33
CA ARG A 43 -0.62 8.43 5.51
C ARG A 43 -0.75 9.01 4.10
N ASN A 44 -1.90 8.84 3.45
CA ASN A 44 -2.15 9.41 2.13
C ASN A 44 -2.21 10.95 2.15
N LEU A 45 -2.62 11.55 3.27
CA LEU A 45 -2.58 13.00 3.44
C LEU A 45 -1.15 13.51 3.66
N THR A 46 -0.37 12.86 4.52
CA THR A 46 1.01 13.23 4.85
C THR A 46 1.91 13.28 3.62
N TYR A 47 1.74 12.33 2.70
CA TYR A 47 2.52 12.24 1.47
C TYR A 47 1.84 12.89 0.26
N GLU A 48 0.73 13.63 0.47
CA GLU A 48 0.02 14.35 -0.59
C GLU A 48 -0.34 13.45 -1.79
N VAL A 49 -0.60 12.16 -1.54
CA VAL A 49 -0.86 11.16 -2.60
C VAL A 49 -2.04 11.56 -3.46
N PHE A 50 -3.07 12.17 -2.86
CA PHE A 50 -4.24 12.64 -3.59
C PHE A 50 -3.95 13.80 -4.55
N GLU A 51 -2.87 14.55 -4.33
CA GLU A 51 -2.43 15.64 -5.20
C GLU A 51 -1.55 15.12 -6.33
N TYR A 52 -0.52 14.35 -6.00
CA TYR A 52 0.47 13.89 -6.98
C TYR A 52 0.02 12.67 -7.77
N GLU A 53 -0.74 11.76 -7.17
CA GLU A 53 -1.14 10.46 -7.72
C GLU A 53 -2.64 10.18 -7.50
N PRO A 54 -3.54 10.99 -8.08
CA PRO A 54 -4.97 10.99 -7.74
C PRO A 54 -5.69 9.67 -8.05
N GLU A 55 -5.15 8.81 -8.91
CA GLU A 55 -5.71 7.49 -9.20
C GLU A 55 -5.26 6.40 -8.21
N PHE A 56 -4.23 6.68 -7.40
CA PHE A 56 -3.62 5.71 -6.51
C PHE A 56 -3.90 6.01 -5.04
N PHE A 57 -3.67 5.00 -4.21
CA PHE A 57 -3.83 5.06 -2.77
C PHE A 57 -2.72 4.25 -2.11
N MET A 58 -1.96 4.90 -1.23
CA MET A 58 -0.86 4.30 -0.49
C MET A 58 -1.40 3.34 0.56
N ILE A 59 -0.77 2.16 0.65
CA ILE A 59 -1.17 1.05 1.54
C ILE A 59 -0.06 0.59 2.47
N GLY A 60 1.18 1.03 2.25
CA GLY A 60 2.33 0.65 3.06
C GLY A 60 3.62 1.26 2.53
N GLN A 61 4.73 1.01 3.22
CA GLN A 61 6.06 1.48 2.81
C GLN A 61 7.21 0.63 3.34
N ASP A 62 8.38 0.81 2.75
CA ASP A 62 9.69 0.45 3.24
C ASP A 62 10.62 1.67 3.07
N GLY A 63 10.91 2.37 4.17
CA GLY A 63 11.61 3.65 4.12
C GLY A 63 10.87 4.65 3.21
N ASP A 64 11.56 5.16 2.19
CA ASP A 64 11.00 6.11 1.21
C ASP A 64 10.30 5.42 0.02
N LEU A 65 10.34 4.09 -0.07
CA LEU A 65 9.60 3.33 -1.08
C LEU A 65 8.19 3.04 -0.57
N ALA A 66 7.16 3.47 -1.30
CA ALA A 66 5.78 3.25 -0.95
C ALA A 66 5.09 2.23 -1.86
N PHE A 67 4.07 1.56 -1.33
CA PHE A 67 3.24 0.60 -2.05
C PHE A 67 1.82 1.13 -2.18
N PHE A 68 1.20 0.86 -3.32
CA PHE A 68 -0.07 1.48 -3.71
C PHE A 68 -1.03 0.46 -4.32
N ILE A 69 -2.32 0.78 -4.22
CA ILE A 69 -3.40 0.21 -5.03
C ILE A 69 -3.96 1.29 -5.95
N LYS A 70 -4.56 0.89 -7.07
CA LYS A 70 -5.32 1.80 -7.93
C LYS A 70 -6.79 1.84 -7.50
N LYS A 71 -7.35 3.04 -7.38
CA LYS A 71 -8.76 3.27 -6.97
C LYS A 71 -9.71 2.69 -8.01
N ASP A 72 -10.79 2.05 -7.55
CA ASP A 72 -11.83 1.48 -8.41
C ASP A 72 -11.30 0.49 -9.48
N SER A 73 -10.18 -0.18 -9.18
CA SER A 73 -9.46 -1.08 -10.08
C SER A 73 -9.42 -2.52 -9.55
N ASP A 74 -8.60 -3.37 -10.20
CA ASP A 74 -8.23 -4.71 -9.75
C ASP A 74 -7.25 -4.70 -8.56
N ASP A 75 -6.82 -5.90 -8.16
CA ASP A 75 -6.02 -6.16 -6.97
C ASP A 75 -4.52 -5.84 -7.12
N THR A 76 -4.09 -5.35 -8.28
CA THR A 76 -2.68 -5.09 -8.59
C THR A 76 -2.03 -4.16 -7.55
N ILE A 77 -0.84 -4.54 -7.09
CA ILE A 77 -0.01 -3.72 -6.19
C ILE A 77 1.07 -3.03 -7.00
N TYR A 78 1.25 -1.74 -6.71
CA TYR A 78 2.24 -0.88 -7.35
C TYR A 78 3.24 -0.38 -6.32
N LYS A 79 4.39 0.10 -6.77
CA LYS A 79 5.36 0.83 -5.95
C LYS A 79 5.83 2.11 -6.64
N ASN A 80 6.23 3.08 -5.83
CA ASN A 80 6.96 4.26 -6.27
C ASN A 80 7.74 4.87 -5.10
N ASP A 81 8.78 5.62 -5.42
CA ASP A 81 9.52 6.42 -4.43
C ASP A 81 8.66 7.64 -4.02
N LEU A 82 8.53 7.87 -2.72
CA LEU A 82 7.74 8.95 -2.15
C LEU A 82 8.25 10.34 -2.58
N GLY A 83 9.56 10.48 -2.82
CA GLY A 83 10.16 11.71 -3.35
C GLY A 83 9.95 11.91 -4.85
N ALA A 84 9.37 10.92 -5.55
CA ALA A 84 9.17 10.94 -7.00
C ALA A 84 7.69 10.94 -7.44
N LEU A 85 6.74 11.01 -6.51
CA LEU A 85 5.31 11.08 -6.83
C LEU A 85 5.01 12.24 -7.79
N GLY A 86 4.16 11.97 -8.79
CA GLY A 86 3.82 12.91 -9.86
C GLY A 86 4.94 13.13 -10.90
N SER A 87 6.10 12.49 -10.73
CA SER A 87 7.25 12.61 -11.64
C SER A 87 7.64 11.29 -12.32
N LEU A 88 7.52 10.17 -11.62
CA LEU A 88 7.77 8.82 -12.15
C LEU A 88 6.48 8.01 -12.19
N GLU A 89 6.36 7.14 -13.20
CA GLU A 89 5.24 6.21 -13.31
C GLU A 89 5.28 5.15 -12.20
N MET A 90 4.11 4.74 -11.72
CA MET A 90 3.94 3.63 -10.80
C MET A 90 4.39 2.31 -11.43
N GLU A 91 5.23 1.53 -10.73
CA GLU A 91 5.70 0.22 -11.18
C GLU A 91 4.82 -0.89 -10.58
N GLU A 92 4.28 -1.78 -11.41
CA GLU A 92 3.57 -2.98 -10.95
C GLU A 92 4.53 -3.95 -10.24
N VAL A 93 4.11 -4.49 -9.10
CA VAL A 93 4.91 -5.40 -8.27
C VAL A 93 4.30 -6.79 -8.18
N SER A 94 2.98 -6.87 -8.00
CA SER A 94 2.25 -8.14 -7.86
C SER A 94 0.80 -8.00 -8.31
N SER A 95 0.15 -9.15 -8.53
CA SER A 95 -1.25 -9.17 -8.97
C SER A 95 -2.26 -8.99 -7.83
N ASP A 96 -1.86 -9.29 -6.60
CA ASP A 96 -2.65 -9.03 -5.40
C ASP A 96 -1.77 -8.86 -4.13
N ILE A 97 -2.42 -8.51 -3.02
CA ILE A 97 -1.78 -8.27 -1.72
C ILE A 97 -1.14 -9.53 -1.11
N TYR A 98 -1.66 -10.72 -1.41
CA TYR A 98 -1.13 -11.96 -0.86
C TYR A 98 0.12 -12.40 -1.63
N GLU A 99 0.11 -12.28 -2.96
CA GLU A 99 1.32 -12.44 -3.77
C GLU A 99 2.37 -11.38 -3.43
N PHE A 100 1.95 -10.15 -3.13
CA PHE A 100 2.86 -9.09 -2.66
C PHE A 100 3.57 -9.50 -1.37
N ILE A 101 2.85 -10.03 -0.38
CA ILE A 101 3.41 -10.46 0.89
C ILE A 101 4.46 -11.56 0.70
N GLU A 102 4.21 -12.53 -0.18
CA GLU A 102 5.20 -13.56 -0.51
C GLU A 102 6.39 -12.98 -1.29
N TYR A 103 6.14 -12.10 -2.26
CA TYR A 103 7.19 -11.39 -3.00
C TYR A 103 8.13 -10.63 -2.06
N VAL A 104 7.60 -9.91 -1.07
CA VAL A 104 8.39 -9.17 -0.10
C VAL A 104 9.29 -10.10 0.73
N LYS A 105 8.74 -11.22 1.23
CA LYS A 105 9.53 -12.20 2.00
C LYS A 105 10.70 -12.78 1.22
N GLU A 106 10.60 -12.84 -0.11
CA GLU A 106 11.64 -13.38 -0.98
C GLU A 106 12.67 -12.34 -1.43
N HIS A 107 12.27 -11.06 -1.55
CA HIS A 107 13.06 -10.03 -2.25
C HIS A 107 13.55 -8.89 -1.36
N TYR A 108 13.05 -8.77 -0.12
CA TYR A 108 13.48 -7.73 0.82
C TYR A 108 14.37 -8.31 1.92
N ASP A 109 15.36 -7.53 2.34
CA ASP A 109 16.28 -7.93 3.39
C ASP A 109 15.57 -8.02 4.75
N THR A 110 15.94 -9.02 5.54
CA THR A 110 15.52 -9.15 6.93
C THR A 110 16.33 -8.19 7.81
N LEU A 111 15.65 -7.52 8.73
CA LEU A 111 16.21 -6.59 9.72
C LEU A 111 17.09 -7.28 10.78
#